data_AF-A0AAE3KBB3-F1
#
_entry.id   AF-A0AAE3KBB3-F1
#
_cell.length_a   1.000
_cell.length_b   1.000
_cell.length_c   1.000
_cell.angle_alpha   90.00
_cell.angle_beta   90.00
_cell.angle_gamma   90.00
#
_symmetry.space_group_name_H-M   'P 1'
#
loop_
_entity.id
_entity.type
_entity.pdbx_description
1 polymer ?
#
loop_
_entity_poly.entity_id
_entity_poly.type
_entity_poly.pdbx_seq_one_letter_code
_entity_poly.pdbx_strand_id
1 'polypeptide(L)'
;MRESDGDDALLTEALFVRQVGYWRRSRRPADWLAARAADTAASMGLGVDVLERVLSTEERRSIGLGASLALRDTDHDLAAHRQFIDACRRLGETAEIDIYVASLTGNVREALRGALYLPEQAAVDRIVREAERQKRAVARDAGAVLTVAPPGLTGLARSIWLAIREARAAGGDAARVAASSNLLHSETDPWLTEAEQARARALRRTAVDATTVSQMLCATPDEIRRWNADGRLPHLIENYWVTHMQGQWRRRWALEDIEAARERIGAWRERDAVARHYRQSGLRLVAGASA
;
A
#
# COMPACT_ATOMS: atom_id res chain seq x y z
N MET A 1 -36.29 23.66 2.24
CA MET A 1 -34.82 23.77 2.30
C MET A 1 -34.21 22.37 2.19
N ARG A 2 -34.35 21.72 1.01
CA ARG A 2 -33.83 20.37 0.68
C ARG A 2 -33.54 20.27 -0.84
N GLU A 3 -33.03 21.34 -1.43
CA GLU A 3 -32.59 21.35 -2.85
C GLU A 3 -31.06 21.45 -2.97
N SER A 4 -30.31 21.69 -1.89
CA SER A 4 -28.84 21.85 -1.96
C SER A 4 -28.06 20.54 -2.06
N ASP A 5 -28.62 19.42 -1.59
CA ASP A 5 -27.84 18.16 -1.49
C ASP A 5 -27.59 17.51 -2.86
N GLY A 6 -28.43 17.81 -3.86
CA GLY A 6 -28.26 17.30 -5.22
C GLY A 6 -27.13 17.98 -6.00
N ASP A 7 -26.96 19.29 -5.80
CA ASP A 7 -25.96 20.09 -6.52
C ASP A 7 -24.53 19.76 -6.05
N ASP A 8 -24.35 19.48 -4.76
CA ASP A 8 -23.05 19.10 -4.19
C ASP A 8 -22.57 17.73 -4.69
N ALA A 9 -23.49 16.77 -4.88
CA ALA A 9 -23.17 15.46 -5.41
C ALA A 9 -22.71 15.54 -6.88
N LEU A 10 -23.42 16.32 -7.70
CA LEU A 10 -23.07 16.54 -9.11
C LEU A 10 -21.74 17.28 -9.27
N LEU A 11 -21.47 18.27 -8.41
CA LEU A 11 -20.19 18.98 -8.40
C LEU A 11 -19.03 18.06 -8.00
N THR A 12 -19.24 17.22 -6.99
CA THR A 12 -18.25 16.25 -6.52
C THR A 12 -17.90 15.25 -7.62
N GLU A 13 -18.92 14.72 -8.31
CA GLU A 13 -18.71 13.83 -9.45
C GLU A 13 -17.97 14.54 -10.60
N ALA A 14 -18.37 15.76 -10.96
CA ALA A 14 -17.73 16.52 -12.04
C ALA A 14 -16.23 16.78 -11.76
N LEU A 15 -15.88 17.09 -10.50
CA LEU A 15 -14.49 17.25 -10.07
C LEU A 15 -13.72 15.94 -10.19
N PHE A 16 -14.32 14.82 -9.79
CA PHE A 16 -13.72 13.49 -9.92
C PHE A 16 -13.43 13.13 -11.39
N VAL A 17 -14.41 13.31 -12.28
CA VAL A 17 -14.27 13.07 -13.74
C VAL A 17 -13.12 13.90 -14.31
N ARG A 18 -13.07 15.20 -13.96
CA ARG A 18 -12.01 16.11 -14.40
C ARG A 18 -10.63 15.65 -13.92
N GLN A 19 -10.53 15.18 -12.68
CA GLN A 19 -9.30 14.69 -12.08
C GLN A 19 -8.79 13.42 -12.77
N VAL A 20 -9.66 12.45 -13.06
CA VAL A 20 -9.28 11.24 -13.81
C VAL A 20 -8.83 11.59 -15.24
N GLY A 21 -9.51 12.54 -15.90
CA GLY A 21 -9.11 13.03 -17.21
C GLY A 21 -7.74 13.73 -17.22
N TYR A 22 -7.36 14.38 -16.12
CA TYR A 22 -6.01 14.92 -15.95
C TYR A 22 -4.96 13.79 -15.84
N TRP A 23 -5.22 12.75 -15.05
CA TRP A 23 -4.30 11.62 -14.92
C TRP A 23 -4.07 10.87 -16.23
N ARG A 24 -5.13 10.64 -17.02
CA ARG A 24 -5.00 10.03 -18.37
C ARG A 24 -4.04 10.82 -19.26
N ARG A 25 -4.18 12.15 -19.28
CA ARG A 25 -3.30 13.04 -20.08
C ARG A 25 -1.84 13.00 -19.63
N SER A 26 -1.59 12.70 -18.36
CA SER A 26 -0.23 12.51 -17.83
C SER A 26 0.41 11.16 -18.20
N ARG A 27 -0.24 10.34 -19.04
CA ARG A 27 0.25 9.05 -19.56
C ARG A 27 0.67 8.09 -18.45
N ARG A 28 -0.09 8.06 -17.36
CA ARG A 28 0.13 7.08 -16.29
C ARG A 28 -0.29 5.68 -16.77
N PRO A 29 0.38 4.62 -16.31
CA PRO A 29 -0.07 3.24 -16.51
C PRO A 29 -1.53 3.03 -16.09
N ALA A 30 -2.25 2.13 -16.78
CA ALA A 30 -3.68 1.92 -16.57
C ALA A 30 -4.02 1.32 -15.20
N ASP A 31 -3.16 0.46 -14.67
CA ASP A 31 -3.21 -0.08 -13.31
C ASP A 31 -3.06 1.01 -12.25
N TRP A 32 -2.07 1.89 -12.40
CA TRP A 32 -1.89 3.04 -11.51
C TRP A 32 -3.10 3.97 -11.53
N LEU A 33 -3.62 4.26 -12.73
CA LEU A 33 -4.75 5.17 -12.90
C LEU A 33 -6.02 4.62 -12.24
N ALA A 34 -6.30 3.34 -12.45
CA ALA A 34 -7.45 2.68 -11.88
C ALA A 34 -7.37 2.60 -10.34
N ALA A 35 -6.21 2.23 -9.78
CA ALA A 35 -6.03 2.19 -8.33
C ALA A 35 -6.22 3.58 -7.71
N ARG A 36 -5.63 4.61 -8.35
CA ARG A 36 -5.75 5.99 -7.86
C ARG A 36 -7.16 6.55 -7.97
N ALA A 37 -7.89 6.18 -9.03
CA ALA A 37 -9.29 6.55 -9.21
C ALA A 37 -10.18 5.90 -8.13
N ALA A 38 -9.96 4.62 -7.82
CA ALA A 38 -10.70 3.93 -6.75
C ALA A 38 -10.50 4.59 -5.38
N ASP A 39 -9.25 4.86 -4.98
CA ASP A 39 -8.93 5.54 -3.71
C ASP A 39 -9.60 6.92 -3.62
N THR A 40 -9.60 7.66 -4.72
CA THR A 40 -10.12 9.03 -4.77
C THR A 40 -11.64 9.04 -4.75
N ALA A 41 -12.29 8.14 -5.49
CA ALA A 41 -13.75 7.98 -5.43
C ALA A 41 -14.21 7.61 -4.00
N ALA A 42 -13.51 6.68 -3.35
CA ALA A 42 -13.81 6.30 -1.97
C ALA A 42 -13.66 7.49 -0.99
N SER A 43 -12.61 8.30 -1.17
CA SER A 43 -12.38 9.51 -0.36
C SER A 43 -13.42 10.60 -0.59
N MET A 44 -14.01 10.66 -1.78
CA MET A 44 -15.06 11.61 -2.16
C MET A 44 -16.48 11.08 -1.88
N GLY A 45 -16.62 9.87 -1.31
CA GLY A 45 -17.92 9.25 -1.06
C GLY A 45 -18.68 8.85 -2.34
N LEU A 46 -17.99 8.71 -3.47
CA LEU A 46 -18.59 8.35 -4.75
C LEU A 46 -18.84 6.84 -4.84
N GLY A 47 -19.96 6.47 -5.44
CA GLY A 47 -20.34 5.08 -5.66
C GLY A 47 -19.52 4.40 -6.75
N VAL A 48 -19.62 3.07 -6.80
CA VAL A 48 -18.95 2.22 -7.82
C VAL A 48 -19.48 2.53 -9.22
N ASP A 49 -20.73 2.95 -9.34
CA ASP A 49 -21.36 3.38 -10.59
C ASP A 49 -20.61 4.54 -11.26
N VAL A 50 -20.08 5.49 -10.46
CA VAL A 50 -19.26 6.59 -10.97
C VAL A 50 -17.94 6.06 -11.54
N LEU A 51 -17.30 5.10 -10.86
CA LEU A 51 -16.09 4.45 -11.37
C LEU A 51 -16.35 3.67 -12.67
N GLU A 52 -17.50 3.00 -12.77
CA GLU A 52 -17.89 2.27 -13.97
C GLU A 52 -18.13 3.17 -15.18
N ARG A 53 -18.67 4.38 -14.96
CA ARG A 53 -18.85 5.39 -16.01
C ARG A 53 -17.52 6.01 -16.44
N VAL A 54 -16.60 6.23 -15.50
CA VAL A 54 -15.38 7.00 -15.73
C VAL A 54 -14.25 6.14 -16.29
N LEU A 55 -14.08 4.90 -15.81
CA LEU A 55 -12.97 4.01 -16.17
C LEU A 55 -13.27 3.17 -17.43
N SER A 56 -12.25 2.97 -18.26
CA SER A 56 -12.33 2.07 -19.41
C SER A 56 -12.45 0.61 -18.95
N THR A 57 -12.87 -0.29 -19.84
CA THR A 57 -12.94 -1.72 -19.52
C THR A 57 -11.57 -2.31 -19.13
N GLU A 58 -10.48 -1.84 -19.72
CA GLU A 58 -9.11 -2.26 -19.39
C GLU A 58 -8.67 -1.75 -18.01
N GLU A 59 -8.94 -0.48 -17.72
CA GLU A 59 -8.66 0.13 -16.40
C GLU A 59 -9.52 -0.54 -15.30
N ARG A 60 -10.77 -0.92 -15.61
CA ARG A 60 -11.59 -1.68 -14.66
C ARG A 60 -11.00 -3.07 -14.40
N ARG A 61 -10.53 -3.76 -15.43
CA ARG A 61 -9.89 -5.07 -15.26
C ARG A 61 -8.62 -5.00 -14.43
N SER A 62 -7.82 -3.94 -14.55
CA SER A 62 -6.55 -3.81 -13.82
C SER A 62 -6.70 -3.66 -12.30
N ILE A 63 -7.83 -3.16 -11.81
CA ILE A 63 -8.19 -3.17 -10.37
C ILE A 63 -9.20 -4.26 -10.01
N GLY A 64 -9.40 -5.21 -10.93
CA GLY A 64 -10.33 -6.29 -10.72
C GLY A 64 -11.79 -5.86 -10.64
N LEU A 65 -12.21 -4.65 -11.03
CA LEU A 65 -13.64 -4.23 -11.03
C LEU A 65 -14.55 -5.16 -11.87
N GLY A 66 -13.99 -5.95 -12.79
CA GLY A 66 -14.74 -6.98 -13.53
C GLY A 66 -14.92 -8.33 -12.82
N ALA A 67 -14.26 -8.55 -11.68
CA ALA A 67 -14.34 -9.77 -10.85
C ALA A 67 -14.48 -9.48 -9.34
N SER A 68 -14.23 -8.24 -8.93
CA SER A 68 -14.37 -7.69 -7.60
C SER A 68 -15.76 -7.09 -7.51
N LEU A 69 -16.72 -7.98 -7.29
CA LEU A 69 -17.89 -7.63 -6.51
C LEU A 69 -17.35 -7.05 -5.20
N ALA A 70 -17.37 -5.73 -5.06
CA ALA A 70 -17.27 -5.08 -3.76
C ALA A 70 -18.51 -5.52 -2.97
N LEU A 71 -18.37 -6.65 -2.28
CA LEU A 71 -19.39 -7.26 -1.43
C LEU A 71 -19.68 -6.31 -0.28
N ARG A 72 -20.75 -5.52 -0.45
CA ARG A 72 -21.43 -4.86 0.67
C ARG A 72 -22.61 -5.75 1.08
N ASP A 73 -22.57 -6.11 2.36
CA ASP A 73 -23.67 -6.40 3.28
C ASP A 73 -24.88 -7.18 2.72
N THR A 74 -24.86 -8.51 2.91
CA THR A 74 -25.99 -9.40 3.32
C THR A 74 -25.51 -10.85 3.28
N ASP A 75 -26.22 -11.78 3.94
CA ASP A 75 -25.91 -13.22 4.14
C ASP A 75 -25.48 -14.05 2.89
N HIS A 76 -25.46 -13.46 1.69
CA HIS A 76 -24.98 -14.05 0.44
C HIS A 76 -23.46 -14.24 0.35
N ASP A 77 -22.69 -13.73 1.31
CA ASP A 77 -21.23 -13.58 1.18
C ASP A 77 -20.42 -14.85 1.52
N LEU A 78 -20.91 -15.71 2.42
CA LEU A 78 -20.22 -16.97 2.78
C LEU A 78 -20.18 -17.97 1.61
N ALA A 79 -21.17 -17.94 0.73
CA ALA A 79 -21.22 -18.78 -0.46
C ALA A 79 -20.18 -18.35 -1.50
N ALA A 80 -20.02 -17.04 -1.72
CA ALA A 80 -19.01 -16.48 -2.61
C ALA A 80 -17.58 -16.77 -2.11
N HIS A 81 -17.34 -16.59 -0.80
CA HIS A 81 -16.07 -16.95 -0.17
C HIS A 81 -15.77 -18.46 -0.30
N ARG A 82 -16.76 -19.34 -0.10
CA ARG A 82 -16.60 -20.79 -0.32
C ARG A 82 -16.26 -21.12 -1.77
N GLN A 83 -16.95 -20.50 -2.73
CA GLN A 83 -16.68 -20.72 -4.16
C GLN A 83 -15.25 -20.29 -4.54
N PHE A 84 -14.76 -19.19 -3.98
CA PHE A 84 -13.38 -18.74 -4.18
C PHE A 84 -12.35 -19.71 -3.58
N ILE A 85 -12.55 -20.16 -2.33
CA ILE A 85 -11.68 -21.16 -1.67
C ILE A 85 -11.63 -22.46 -2.47
N ASP A 86 -12.78 -22.95 -2.93
CA ASP A 86 -12.86 -24.17 -3.72
C ASP A 86 -12.21 -24.01 -5.10
N ALA A 87 -12.24 -22.80 -5.68
CA ALA A 87 -11.49 -22.50 -6.90
C ALA A 87 -9.98 -22.56 -6.67
N CYS A 88 -9.45 -21.92 -5.62
CA CYS A 88 -8.02 -22.00 -5.27
C CYS A 88 -7.55 -23.45 -5.02
N ARG A 89 -8.35 -24.25 -4.30
CA ARG A 89 -8.05 -25.68 -4.09
C ARG A 89 -7.94 -26.46 -5.39
N ARG A 90 -8.86 -26.25 -6.34
CA ARG A 90 -8.81 -26.94 -7.65
C ARG A 90 -7.57 -26.58 -8.45
N LEU A 91 -7.04 -25.37 -8.24
CA LEU A 91 -5.83 -24.88 -8.89
C LEU A 91 -4.54 -25.26 -8.15
N GLY A 92 -4.63 -25.91 -6.97
CA GLY A 92 -3.47 -26.20 -6.12
C GLY A 92 -2.85 -24.94 -5.50
N GLU A 93 -3.59 -23.83 -5.48
CA GLU A 93 -3.14 -22.55 -4.95
C GLU A 93 -3.64 -22.35 -3.51
N THR A 94 -2.85 -21.65 -2.70
CA THR A 94 -3.26 -21.22 -1.36
C THR A 94 -4.12 -19.97 -1.45
N ALA A 95 -5.38 -20.05 -0.99
CA ALA A 95 -6.24 -18.89 -0.85
C ALA A 95 -5.82 -18.08 0.39
N GLU A 96 -5.36 -16.85 0.19
CA GLU A 96 -5.28 -15.85 1.25
C GLU A 96 -6.59 -15.04 1.23
N ILE A 97 -7.37 -15.13 2.32
CA ILE A 97 -8.65 -14.43 2.43
C ILE A 97 -8.47 -13.22 3.35
N ASP A 98 -8.36 -12.05 2.74
CA ASP A 98 -8.27 -10.78 3.45
C ASP A 98 -9.66 -10.28 3.89
N ILE A 99 -10.12 -10.74 5.06
CA ILE A 99 -11.44 -10.35 5.55
C ILE A 99 -11.37 -9.05 6.37
N TYR A 100 -11.91 -7.96 5.82
CA TYR A 100 -12.01 -6.64 6.48
C TYR A 100 -12.97 -6.66 7.69
N VAL A 101 -12.44 -6.92 8.89
CA VAL A 101 -13.19 -6.77 10.16
C VAL A 101 -13.60 -5.30 10.41
N ALA A 102 -12.85 -4.32 9.90
CA ALA A 102 -13.17 -2.91 10.08
C ALA A 102 -14.48 -2.50 9.38
N SER A 103 -14.79 -3.06 8.21
CA SER A 103 -16.07 -2.80 7.52
C SER A 103 -17.26 -3.39 8.28
N LEU A 104 -17.06 -4.57 8.88
CA LEU A 104 -18.03 -5.24 9.76
C LEU A 104 -18.13 -4.62 11.16
N THR A 105 -17.18 -3.80 11.61
CA THR A 105 -17.24 -3.18 12.95
C THR A 105 -17.63 -1.71 12.88
N GLY A 106 -17.29 -0.98 11.81
CA GLY A 106 -17.73 0.39 11.56
C GLY A 106 -19.17 0.46 11.06
N ASN A 107 -19.46 -0.22 9.94
CA ASN A 107 -20.80 -0.17 9.33
C ASN A 107 -21.84 -0.90 10.18
N VAL A 108 -21.50 -2.00 10.85
CA VAL A 108 -22.41 -2.64 11.80
C VAL A 108 -22.59 -1.79 13.07
N ARG A 109 -21.56 -1.09 13.57
CA ARG A 109 -21.76 -0.15 14.71
C ARG A 109 -22.62 1.04 14.32
N GLU A 110 -22.43 1.64 13.15
CA GLU A 110 -23.26 2.75 12.67
C GLU A 110 -24.67 2.30 12.29
N ALA A 111 -24.81 1.17 11.59
CA ALA A 111 -26.12 0.59 11.26
C ALA A 111 -26.87 0.16 12.53
N LEU A 112 -26.20 -0.42 13.53
CA LEU A 112 -26.83 -0.74 14.82
C LEU A 112 -27.13 0.50 15.66
N ARG A 113 -26.30 1.56 15.60
CA ARG A 113 -26.60 2.86 16.25
C ARG A 113 -27.77 3.59 15.60
N GLY A 114 -27.94 3.47 14.29
CA GLY A 114 -29.01 4.10 13.53
C GLY A 114 -30.33 3.32 13.56
N ALA A 115 -30.28 1.98 13.67
CA ALA A 115 -31.46 1.13 13.57
C ALA A 115 -32.13 0.82 14.92
N LEU A 116 -31.40 0.82 16.04
CA LEU A 116 -31.94 0.41 17.34
C LEU A 116 -31.26 1.16 18.49
N TYR A 117 -32.04 1.42 19.54
CA TYR A 117 -31.59 1.85 20.86
C TYR A 117 -30.28 1.12 21.23
N LEU A 118 -29.21 1.90 21.52
CA LEU A 118 -27.84 1.44 21.77
C LEU A 118 -27.77 0.00 22.31
N PRO A 119 -27.39 -1.01 21.50
CA PRO A 119 -27.01 -2.27 22.09
C PRO A 119 -25.80 -2.02 22.98
N GLU A 120 -25.84 -2.52 24.22
CA GLU A 120 -24.71 -2.47 25.14
C GLU A 120 -23.42 -2.81 24.37
N GLN A 121 -22.34 -2.07 24.60
CA GLN A 121 -21.03 -2.35 23.99
C GLN A 121 -20.66 -3.85 24.07
N ALA A 122 -21.12 -4.54 25.12
CA ALA A 122 -21.02 -5.98 25.31
C ALA A 122 -21.66 -6.84 24.20
N ALA A 123 -22.76 -6.41 23.60
CA ALA A 123 -23.42 -7.10 22.48
C ALA A 123 -22.61 -6.97 21.19
N VAL A 124 -22.08 -5.76 20.90
CA VAL A 124 -21.17 -5.54 19.78
C VAL A 124 -19.91 -6.39 19.93
N ASP A 125 -19.30 -6.40 21.12
CA ASP A 125 -18.10 -7.21 21.40
C ASP A 125 -18.37 -8.71 21.32
N ARG A 126 -19.61 -9.16 21.57
CA ARG A 126 -20.02 -10.57 21.43
C ARG A 126 -20.14 -10.96 19.96
N ILE A 127 -20.75 -10.10 19.14
CA ILE A 127 -20.87 -10.31 17.68
C ILE A 127 -19.47 -10.37 17.05
N VAL A 128 -18.57 -9.44 17.41
CA VAL A 128 -17.18 -9.44 16.91
C VAL A 128 -16.46 -10.73 17.30
N ARG A 129 -16.56 -11.16 18.56
CA ARG A 129 -15.93 -12.41 19.04
C ARG A 129 -16.47 -13.65 18.34
N GLU A 130 -17.77 -13.72 18.08
CA GLU A 130 -18.36 -14.86 17.37
C GLU A 130 -17.96 -14.87 15.89
N ALA A 131 -17.93 -13.72 15.23
CA ALA A 131 -17.41 -13.61 13.86
C ALA A 131 -15.92 -14.03 13.77
N GLU A 132 -15.09 -13.63 14.74
CA GLU A 132 -13.70 -14.09 14.83
C GLU A 132 -13.58 -15.60 15.05
N ARG A 133 -14.44 -16.17 15.92
CA ARG A 133 -14.49 -17.62 16.16
C ARG A 133 -14.85 -18.39 14.89
N GLN A 134 -15.88 -17.96 14.17
CA GLN A 134 -16.31 -18.59 12.91
C GLN A 134 -15.22 -18.51 11.84
N LYS A 135 -14.52 -17.38 11.72
CA LYS A 135 -13.38 -17.23 10.81
C LYS A 135 -12.25 -18.20 11.13
N ARG A 136 -11.91 -18.36 12.42
CA ARG A 136 -10.90 -19.34 12.85
C ARG A 136 -11.30 -20.78 12.54
N ALA A 137 -12.58 -21.11 12.65
CA ALA A 137 -13.09 -22.44 12.28
C ALA A 137 -12.91 -22.69 10.77
N VAL A 138 -13.34 -21.75 9.91
CA VAL A 138 -13.20 -21.88 8.45
C VAL A 138 -11.75 -22.02 8.01
N ALA A 139 -10.84 -21.21 8.55
CA ALA A 139 -9.42 -21.33 8.20
C ALA A 139 -8.80 -22.64 8.68
N ARG A 140 -9.17 -23.12 9.88
CA ARG A 140 -8.74 -24.43 10.38
C ARG A 140 -9.22 -25.55 9.46
N ASP A 141 -10.49 -25.53 9.05
CA ASP A 141 -11.08 -26.51 8.14
C ASP A 141 -10.45 -26.44 6.74
N ALA A 142 -9.94 -25.27 6.35
CA ALA A 142 -9.22 -25.07 5.10
C ALA A 142 -7.73 -25.47 5.15
N GLY A 143 -7.18 -25.80 6.33
CA GLY A 143 -5.73 -25.95 6.52
C GLY A 143 -4.96 -24.65 6.33
N ALA A 144 -5.65 -23.50 6.35
CA ALA A 144 -5.08 -22.18 6.14
C ALA A 144 -4.59 -21.58 7.47
N VAL A 145 -3.44 -20.91 7.45
CA VAL A 145 -2.96 -20.13 8.59
C VAL A 145 -3.72 -18.80 8.60
N LEU A 146 -4.69 -18.65 9.50
CA LEU A 146 -5.44 -17.41 9.62
C LEU A 146 -4.54 -16.31 10.20
N THR A 147 -4.18 -15.34 9.35
CA THR A 147 -3.48 -14.13 9.76
C THR A 147 -4.49 -13.07 10.15
N VAL A 148 -4.82 -12.99 11.45
CA VAL A 148 -5.74 -11.96 11.97
C VAL A 148 -4.96 -10.68 12.22
N ALA A 149 -5.26 -9.62 11.46
CA ALA A 149 -4.76 -8.28 11.73
C ALA A 149 -5.28 -7.78 13.09
N PRO A 150 -4.46 -7.06 13.88
CA PRO A 150 -4.94 -6.38 15.08
C PRO A 150 -6.20 -5.54 14.79
N PRO A 151 -7.19 -5.55 15.70
CA PRO A 151 -8.40 -4.77 15.53
C PRO A 151 -8.06 -3.27 15.41
N GLY A 152 -8.73 -2.58 14.49
CA GLY A 152 -8.54 -1.14 14.25
C GLY A 152 -7.45 -0.79 13.23
N LEU A 153 -6.69 -1.75 12.69
CA LEU A 153 -5.77 -1.48 11.58
C LEU A 153 -6.55 -1.34 10.26
N THR A 154 -6.42 -0.19 9.62
CA THR A 154 -6.99 0.08 8.30
C THR A 154 -5.93 0.66 7.36
N GLY A 155 -6.14 0.50 6.05
CA GLY A 155 -5.29 1.07 5.00
C GLY A 155 -3.79 0.80 5.18
N LEU A 156 -3.00 1.86 5.18
CA LEU A 156 -1.53 1.82 5.27
C LEU A 156 -1.01 1.10 6.52
N ALA A 157 -1.69 1.22 7.67
CA ALA A 157 -1.25 0.57 8.90
C ALA A 157 -1.26 -0.96 8.77
N ARG A 158 -2.28 -1.51 8.10
CA ARG A 158 -2.39 -2.95 7.83
C ARG A 158 -1.31 -3.44 6.87
N SER A 159 -1.07 -2.72 5.77
CA SER A 159 -0.05 -3.14 4.80
C SER A 159 1.35 -3.13 5.39
N ILE A 160 1.68 -2.14 6.23
CA ILE A 160 2.96 -2.13 6.97
C ILE A 160 3.04 -3.27 7.99
N TRP A 161 1.95 -3.55 8.71
CA TRP A 161 1.91 -4.68 9.64
C TRP A 161 2.14 -6.04 8.93
N LEU A 162 1.51 -6.25 7.77
CA LEU A 162 1.73 -7.44 6.93
C LEU A 162 3.18 -7.52 6.45
N ALA A 163 3.73 -6.42 5.92
CA ALA A 163 5.11 -6.37 5.46
C ALA A 163 6.13 -6.65 6.58
N ILE A 164 5.89 -6.17 7.80
CA ILE A 164 6.70 -6.49 8.98
C ILE A 164 6.66 -8.00 9.27
N ARG A 165 5.49 -8.61 9.20
CA ARG A 165 5.33 -10.05 9.43
C ARG A 165 6.00 -10.89 8.36
N GLU A 166 5.84 -10.54 7.09
CA GLU A 166 6.46 -11.22 5.96
C GLU A 166 7.98 -11.13 6.04
N ALA A 167 8.52 -9.94 6.31
CA ALA A 167 9.95 -9.75 6.53
C ALA A 167 10.44 -10.65 7.67
N ARG A 168 9.73 -10.69 8.80
CA ARG A 168 10.10 -11.57 9.91
C ARG A 168 10.05 -13.06 9.53
N ALA A 169 9.00 -13.49 8.84
CA ALA A 169 8.85 -14.89 8.42
C ALA A 169 9.92 -15.32 7.41
N ALA A 170 10.38 -14.41 6.55
CA ALA A 170 11.47 -14.63 5.61
C ALA A 170 12.88 -14.51 6.25
N GLY A 171 12.98 -14.26 7.56
CA GLY A 171 14.27 -13.98 8.23
C GLY A 171 14.89 -12.64 7.83
N GLY A 172 14.10 -11.74 7.23
CA GLY A 172 14.49 -10.39 6.86
C GLY A 172 14.41 -9.38 8.01
N ASP A 173 14.67 -8.11 7.69
CA ASP A 173 14.76 -7.02 8.66
C ASP A 173 13.41 -6.31 8.89
N ALA A 174 12.59 -6.87 9.77
CA ALA A 174 11.31 -6.29 10.17
C ALA A 174 11.44 -4.86 10.74
N ALA A 175 12.53 -4.57 11.45
CA ALA A 175 12.79 -3.24 12.00
C ALA A 175 13.00 -2.21 10.89
N ARG A 176 13.64 -2.59 9.79
CA ARG A 176 13.84 -1.74 8.62
C ARG A 176 12.54 -1.45 7.88
N VAL A 177 11.66 -2.44 7.72
CA VAL A 177 10.32 -2.22 7.17
C VAL A 177 9.55 -1.21 8.01
N ALA A 178 9.54 -1.38 9.33
CA ALA A 178 8.92 -0.41 10.23
C ALA A 178 9.56 0.98 10.12
N ALA A 179 10.89 1.06 10.10
CA ALA A 179 11.63 2.32 9.96
C ALA A 179 11.32 3.05 8.65
N SER A 180 11.11 2.31 7.55
CA SER A 180 10.75 2.87 6.23
C SER A 180 9.32 3.36 6.12
N SER A 181 8.44 2.97 7.03
CA SER A 181 7.06 3.41 7.02
C SER A 181 6.93 4.89 7.41
N ASN A 182 5.87 5.55 6.95
CA ASN A 182 5.51 6.90 7.37
C ASN A 182 4.66 6.92 8.65
N LEU A 183 4.51 5.77 9.32
CA LEU A 183 3.77 5.63 10.57
C LEU A 183 4.64 6.07 11.76
N LEU A 184 3.98 6.61 12.78
CA LEU A 184 4.61 6.98 14.04
C LEU A 184 5.17 5.75 14.76
N HIS A 185 6.14 5.98 15.66
CA HIS A 185 6.68 4.90 16.50
C HIS A 185 5.59 4.26 17.36
N SER A 186 4.72 5.07 17.97
CA SER A 186 3.58 4.57 18.76
C SER A 186 2.63 3.66 17.97
N GLU A 187 2.57 3.80 16.65
CA GLU A 187 1.72 2.98 15.78
C GLU A 187 2.40 1.65 15.41
N THR A 188 3.72 1.66 15.21
CA THR A 188 4.49 0.49 14.75
C THR A 188 5.07 -0.35 15.89
N ASP A 189 5.40 0.26 17.03
CA ASP A 189 6.00 -0.40 18.19
C ASP A 189 5.19 -1.62 18.70
N PRO A 190 3.83 -1.60 18.74
CA PRO A 190 3.05 -2.77 19.16
C PRO A 190 3.22 -4.01 18.27
N TRP A 191 3.83 -3.88 17.08
CA TRP A 191 4.02 -4.96 16.12
C TRP A 191 5.46 -5.51 16.11
N LEU A 192 6.32 -4.91 16.93
CA LEU A 192 7.76 -5.14 16.97
C LEU A 192 8.19 -5.63 18.36
N THR A 193 9.19 -6.50 18.38
CA THR A 193 9.94 -6.84 19.60
C THR A 193 10.76 -5.64 20.08
N GLU A 194 11.18 -5.61 21.35
CA GLU A 194 11.99 -4.50 21.89
C GLU A 194 13.28 -4.25 21.09
N ALA A 195 13.94 -5.33 20.66
CA ALA A 195 15.14 -5.25 19.82
C ALA A 195 14.84 -4.63 18.44
N GLU A 196 13.73 -5.04 17.80
CA GLU A 196 13.28 -4.47 16.53
C GLU A 196 12.88 -2.99 16.69
N GLN A 197 12.20 -2.62 17.78
CA GLN A 197 11.85 -1.22 18.08
C GLN A 197 13.12 -0.35 18.23
N ALA A 198 14.09 -0.82 19.01
CA ALA A 198 15.36 -0.12 19.20
C ALA A 198 16.10 0.08 17.87
N ARG A 199 16.16 -0.97 17.03
CA ARG A 199 16.76 -0.93 15.69
C ARG A 199 16.02 0.03 14.76
N ALA A 200 14.68 -0.02 14.72
CA ALA A 200 13.87 0.85 13.87
C ALA A 200 14.06 2.34 14.24
N ARG A 201 14.08 2.66 15.54
CA ARG A 201 14.37 4.01 16.05
C ARG A 201 15.80 4.44 15.70
N ALA A 202 16.78 3.55 15.84
CA ALA A 202 18.17 3.84 15.47
C ALA A 202 18.28 4.18 13.98
N LEU A 203 17.71 3.35 13.10
CA LEU A 203 17.69 3.57 11.65
C LEU A 203 17.07 4.92 11.27
N ARG A 204 15.90 5.26 11.83
CA ARG A 204 15.25 6.55 11.55
C ARG A 204 16.07 7.74 12.05
N ARG A 205 16.69 7.61 13.23
CA ARG A 205 17.50 8.68 13.83
C ARG A 205 18.78 8.95 13.05
N THR A 206 19.44 7.89 12.56
CA THR A 206 20.71 8.01 11.83
C THR A 206 20.53 8.18 10.32
N ALA A 207 19.30 8.07 9.80
CA ALA A 207 19.05 8.26 8.37
C ALA A 207 19.41 9.69 7.93
N VAL A 208 20.11 9.85 6.82
CA VAL A 208 20.58 11.16 6.34
C VAL A 208 19.93 11.53 5.02
N ASP A 209 19.86 12.83 4.72
CA ASP A 209 19.22 13.33 3.50
C ASP A 209 20.11 13.21 2.25
N ALA A 210 19.55 13.49 1.08
CA ALA A 210 20.25 13.37 -0.20
C ALA A 210 21.52 14.23 -0.29
N THR A 211 21.56 15.38 0.39
CA THR A 211 22.72 16.28 0.40
C THR A 211 23.86 15.66 1.19
N THR A 212 23.57 15.14 2.39
CA THR A 212 24.57 14.44 3.20
C THR A 212 25.03 13.14 2.51
N VAL A 213 24.12 12.37 1.89
CA VAL A 213 24.49 11.19 1.09
C VAL A 213 25.49 11.58 -0.01
N SER A 214 25.18 12.64 -0.76
CA SER A 214 26.03 13.14 -1.86
C SER A 214 27.43 13.50 -1.35
N GLN A 215 27.52 14.18 -0.21
CA GLN A 215 28.79 14.53 0.43
C GLN A 215 29.55 13.28 0.89
N MET A 216 28.88 12.36 1.59
CA MET A 216 29.50 11.15 2.14
C MET A 216 30.04 10.19 1.07
N LEU A 217 29.44 10.21 -0.12
CA LEU A 217 29.79 9.35 -1.25
C LEU A 217 30.62 10.06 -2.33
N CYS A 218 30.95 11.34 -2.13
CA CYS A 218 31.57 12.21 -3.15
C CYS A 218 30.84 12.10 -4.51
N ALA A 219 29.51 12.11 -4.47
CA ALA A 219 28.62 11.90 -5.60
C ALA A 219 27.76 13.13 -5.87
N THR A 220 27.34 13.28 -7.13
CA THR A 220 26.42 14.36 -7.54
C THR A 220 24.96 14.01 -7.17
N PRO A 221 24.07 14.99 -6.98
CA PRO A 221 22.65 14.73 -6.73
C PRO A 221 21.98 13.87 -7.82
N ASP A 222 22.41 14.02 -9.07
CA ASP A 222 21.89 13.23 -10.19
C ASP A 222 22.38 11.77 -10.19
N GLU A 223 23.57 11.49 -9.67
CA GLU A 223 24.03 10.12 -9.41
C GLU A 223 23.15 9.48 -8.33
N ILE A 224 22.93 10.17 -7.21
CA ILE A 224 22.08 9.64 -6.11
C ILE A 224 20.66 9.35 -6.61
N ARG A 225 20.04 10.27 -7.36
CA ARG A 225 18.69 10.07 -7.92
C ARG A 225 18.64 8.85 -8.84
N ARG A 226 19.66 8.65 -9.68
CA ARG A 226 19.77 7.53 -10.59
C ARG A 226 19.98 6.21 -9.86
N TRP A 227 20.92 6.15 -8.93
CA TRP A 227 21.20 4.94 -8.15
C TRP A 227 19.98 4.52 -7.32
N ASN A 228 19.22 5.48 -6.80
CA ASN A 228 17.93 5.18 -6.15
C ASN A 228 16.90 4.63 -7.15
N ALA A 229 16.74 5.26 -8.33
CA ALA A 229 15.79 4.80 -9.34
C ALA A 229 16.11 3.39 -9.87
N ASP A 230 17.39 3.04 -9.97
CA ASP A 230 17.85 1.72 -10.40
C ASP A 230 17.83 0.67 -9.26
N GLY A 231 17.42 1.05 -8.05
CA GLY A 231 17.42 0.17 -6.87
C GLY A 231 18.82 -0.15 -6.30
N ARG A 232 19.86 0.51 -6.80
CA ARG A 232 21.26 0.33 -6.33
C ARG A 232 21.49 0.94 -4.95
N LEU A 233 20.86 2.08 -4.69
CA LEU A 233 20.92 2.79 -3.41
C LEU A 233 19.49 3.19 -2.97
N PRO A 234 18.68 2.22 -2.51
CA PRO A 234 17.30 2.50 -2.10
C PRO A 234 17.28 3.41 -0.89
N HIS A 235 16.37 4.38 -0.89
CA HIS A 235 16.11 5.21 0.29
C HIS A 235 15.39 4.37 1.36
N LEU A 236 15.61 4.73 2.62
CA LEU A 236 14.90 4.14 3.75
C LEU A 236 13.53 4.80 3.93
N ILE A 237 13.46 6.13 3.90
CA ILE A 237 12.24 6.89 4.23
C ILE A 237 11.92 7.84 3.08
N GLU A 238 10.65 7.93 2.68
CA GLU A 238 10.15 8.93 1.73
C GLU A 238 8.91 9.64 2.30
N ASN A 239 9.09 10.94 2.58
CA ASN A 239 8.05 11.79 3.14
C ASN A 239 7.73 12.93 2.18
N TYR A 240 6.45 13.23 2.01
CA TYR A 240 6.01 14.44 1.31
C TYR A 240 5.96 15.60 2.29
N TRP A 241 6.73 16.65 2.02
CA TRP A 241 6.76 17.85 2.86
C TRP A 241 6.25 19.05 2.06
N VAL A 242 5.34 19.83 2.66
CA VAL A 242 4.78 21.04 2.03
C VAL A 242 5.34 22.26 2.75
N THR A 243 6.10 23.08 2.03
CA THR A 243 6.59 24.38 2.52
C THR A 243 6.21 25.47 1.55
N HIS A 244 5.63 26.57 2.06
CA HIS A 244 5.31 27.76 1.28
C HIS A 244 4.60 27.44 -0.06
N MET A 245 3.55 26.62 0.00
CA MET A 245 2.73 26.16 -1.14
C MET A 245 3.44 25.23 -2.15
N GLN A 246 4.72 24.90 -1.96
CA GLN A 246 5.41 23.91 -2.77
C GLN A 246 5.60 22.61 -1.98
N GLY A 247 5.09 21.52 -2.54
CA GLY A 247 5.32 20.18 -2.01
C GLY A 247 6.58 19.57 -2.61
N GLN A 248 7.42 19.00 -1.76
CA GLN A 248 8.63 18.29 -2.16
C GLN A 248 8.71 16.95 -1.46
N TRP A 249 9.06 15.91 -2.22
CA TRP A 249 9.38 14.61 -1.67
C TRP A 249 10.79 14.64 -1.08
N ARG A 250 10.89 14.34 0.21
CA ARG A 250 12.15 14.21 0.93
C ARG A 250 12.44 12.73 1.15
N ARG A 251 13.59 12.30 0.65
CA ARG A 251 14.13 10.96 0.85
C ARG A 251 15.25 10.98 1.86
N ARG A 252 15.34 9.95 2.70
CA ARG A 252 16.44 9.72 3.62
C ARG A 252 16.95 8.29 3.47
N TRP A 253 18.25 8.10 3.61
CA TRP A 253 18.94 6.81 3.46
C TRP A 253 19.50 6.38 4.81
N ALA A 254 19.48 5.07 5.09
CA ALA A 254 20.12 4.56 6.30
C ALA A 254 21.65 4.71 6.19
N LEU A 255 22.29 5.08 7.29
CA LEU A 255 23.75 5.27 7.31
C LEU A 255 24.51 3.99 6.90
N GLU A 256 24.03 2.84 7.36
CA GLU A 256 24.58 1.52 7.00
C GLU A 256 24.56 1.24 5.49
N ASP A 257 23.52 1.68 4.77
CA ASP A 257 23.44 1.49 3.31
C ASP A 257 24.45 2.37 2.58
N ILE A 258 24.68 3.57 3.09
CA ILE A 258 25.63 4.53 2.53
C ILE A 258 27.04 3.98 2.72
N GLU A 259 27.34 3.44 3.89
CA GLU A 259 28.62 2.79 4.18
C GLU A 259 28.85 1.58 3.27
N ALA A 260 27.86 0.69 3.12
CA ALA A 260 27.94 -0.44 2.18
C ALA A 260 28.05 0.02 0.71
N ALA A 261 27.43 1.14 0.35
CA ALA A 261 27.51 1.69 -1.00
C ALA A 261 28.90 2.24 -1.33
N ARG A 262 29.66 2.74 -0.35
CA ARG A 262 31.02 3.27 -0.58
C ARG A 262 31.92 2.27 -1.30
N GLU A 263 31.80 1.00 -0.96
CA GLU A 263 32.58 -0.09 -1.56
C GLU A 263 32.16 -0.39 -3.02
N ARG A 264 30.97 0.03 -3.44
CA ARG A 264 30.35 -0.32 -4.73
C ARG A 264 30.32 0.83 -5.74
N ILE A 265 30.58 2.07 -5.32
CA ILE A 265 30.46 3.27 -6.16
C ILE A 265 31.34 3.19 -7.42
N GLY A 266 32.57 2.66 -7.31
CA GLY A 266 33.46 2.51 -8.46
C GLY A 266 32.82 1.70 -9.59
N ALA A 267 32.30 0.51 -9.25
CA ALA A 267 31.61 -0.37 -10.19
C ALA A 267 30.32 0.26 -10.75
N TRP A 268 29.58 1.00 -9.92
CA TRP A 268 28.38 1.70 -10.37
C TRP A 268 28.70 2.81 -11.38
N ARG A 269 29.78 3.56 -11.15
CA ARG A 269 30.23 4.63 -12.06
C ARG A 269 30.77 4.09 -13.36
N GLU A 270 31.51 2.99 -13.32
CA GLU A 270 31.97 2.30 -14.52
C GLU A 270 30.79 1.83 -15.37
N ARG A 271 29.82 1.15 -14.76
CA ARG A 271 28.58 0.75 -15.43
C ARG A 271 27.83 1.94 -16.04
N ASP A 272 27.77 3.06 -15.32
CA ASP A 272 27.12 4.29 -15.79
C ASP A 272 27.87 4.94 -16.96
N ALA A 273 29.21 4.89 -16.96
CA ALA A 273 30.05 5.38 -18.05
C ALA A 273 29.85 4.55 -19.32
N VAL A 274 29.85 3.22 -19.18
CA VAL A 274 29.57 2.28 -20.26
C VAL A 274 28.17 2.53 -20.84
N ALA A 275 27.14 2.61 -20.00
CA ALA A 275 25.78 2.90 -20.44
C ALA A 275 25.64 4.28 -21.10
N ARG A 276 26.44 5.26 -20.70
CA ARG A 276 26.49 6.58 -21.35
C ARG A 276 27.14 6.51 -22.73
N HIS A 277 28.26 5.80 -22.85
CA HIS A 277 28.96 5.60 -24.12
C HIS A 277 28.06 4.92 -25.16
N TYR A 278 27.37 3.83 -24.78
CA TYR A 278 26.42 3.15 -25.68
C TYR A 278 25.28 4.07 -26.14
N ARG A 279 24.72 4.88 -25.22
CA ARG A 279 23.69 5.87 -25.58
C ARG A 279 24.19 6.94 -26.55
N GLN A 280 25.43 7.40 -26.41
CA GLN A 280 26.03 8.41 -27.28
C GLN A 280 26.36 7.86 -28.67
N SER A 281 26.82 6.63 -28.76
CA SER A 281 27.18 5.97 -30.03
C SER A 281 25.97 5.50 -30.85
N GLY A 282 24.74 5.73 -30.37
CA GLY A 282 23.51 5.23 -31.01
C GLY A 282 23.36 3.70 -31.00
N LEU A 283 24.30 3.00 -30.36
CA LEU A 283 24.29 1.56 -30.21
C LEU A 283 23.28 1.20 -29.10
N ARG A 284 22.11 0.72 -29.50
CA ARG A 284 21.17 0.12 -28.55
C ARG A 284 21.84 -1.13 -27.98
N LEU A 285 22.07 -1.12 -26.66
CA LEU A 285 22.36 -2.34 -25.92
C LEU A 285 21.18 -3.29 -26.14
N VAL A 286 21.36 -4.29 -27.00
CA VAL A 286 20.48 -5.47 -27.02
C VAL A 286 20.74 -6.12 -25.67
N ALA A 287 19.82 -5.91 -24.71
CA ALA A 287 19.91 -6.54 -23.41
C ALA A 287 19.91 -8.05 -23.68
N GLY A 288 21.09 -8.66 -23.57
CA GLY A 288 21.23 -10.10 -23.65
C GLY A 288 20.34 -10.71 -22.58
N ALA A 289 19.41 -11.56 -23.03
CA ALA A 289 18.60 -12.40 -22.17
C ALA A 289 19.53 -13.08 -21.16
N SER A 290 19.46 -12.63 -19.91
CA SER A 290 20.15 -13.31 -18.82
C SER A 290 19.23 -14.45 -18.39
N ALA A 291 19.78 -15.67 -18.49
CA ALA A 291 19.22 -16.91 -17.99
C ALA A 291 19.14 -16.92 -16.45
#